data_AF-A0A962WXF1-F1
#
_entry.id   AF-A0A962WXF1-F1
#
_cell.length_a   1.000
_cell.length_b   1.000
_cell.length_c   1.000
_cell.angle_alpha   90.00
_cell.angle_beta   90.00
_cell.angle_gamma   90.00
#
_symmetry.space_group_name_H-M   'P 1'
#
loop_
_entity.id
_entity.type
_entity.pdbx_description
1 polymer ?
#
loop_
_entity_poly.entity_id
_entity_poly.type
_entity_poly.pdbx_seq_one_letter_code
_entity_poly.pdbx_strand_id
1 'polypeptide(L)'
;MQDRESYNSLVKKALANGVRELMPWDLEELLETDAEPLLLDIREPGEFNAMHIPGSLNVPRGVLEAACDYDFDETEPDLVKAREREIIVICRSGNRSVLAAETLTLLGYKDVKSLKTGVRGWNDYEQPLVDGEGQSVSTEDGDEYFTTRLRPEQKTPA
;
A
#
# COMPACT_ATOMS: atom_id res chain seq x y z
N MET A 1 -34.81 -1.53 8.01
CA MET A 1 -33.65 -0.76 7.52
C MET A 1 -32.48 -1.72 7.62
N GLN A 2 -31.95 -2.20 6.49
CA GLN A 2 -30.90 -3.23 6.50
C GLN A 2 -29.63 -2.60 7.07
N ASP A 3 -29.03 -3.22 8.09
CA ASP A 3 -27.76 -2.76 8.67
C ASP A 3 -26.70 -2.74 7.56
N ARG A 4 -26.37 -1.54 7.09
CA ARG A 4 -25.34 -1.35 6.08
C ARG A 4 -23.98 -1.40 6.75
N GLU A 5 -23.08 -2.21 6.20
CA GLU A 5 -21.68 -2.21 6.61
C GLU A 5 -21.02 -0.87 6.33
N SER A 6 -20.35 -0.31 7.34
CA SER A 6 -19.48 0.86 7.17
C SER A 6 -18.09 0.43 6.69
N TYR A 7 -17.34 1.35 6.08
CA TYR A 7 -15.95 1.11 5.67
C TYR A 7 -15.09 0.59 6.84
N ASN A 8 -15.21 1.23 8.01
CA ASN A 8 -14.49 0.80 9.21
C ASN A 8 -14.93 -0.59 9.70
N SER A 9 -16.20 -0.95 9.49
CA SER A 9 -16.70 -2.30 9.81
C SER A 9 -16.05 -3.35 8.90
N LEU A 10 -15.93 -3.07 7.60
CA LEU A 10 -15.25 -3.96 6.65
C LEU A 10 -13.79 -4.18 7.01
N VAL A 11 -13.05 -3.10 7.32
CA VAL A 11 -11.65 -3.19 7.76
C VAL A 11 -11.52 -4.04 9.04
N LYS A 12 -12.38 -3.81 10.03
CA LYS A 12 -12.38 -4.60 11.27
C LYS A 12 -12.69 -6.08 11.02
N LYS A 13 -13.60 -6.39 10.10
CA LYS A 13 -13.92 -7.76 9.73
C LYS A 13 -12.74 -8.44 9.04
N ALA A 14 -12.08 -7.78 8.10
CA ALA A 14 -10.89 -8.31 7.44
C ALA A 14 -9.78 -8.65 8.45
N LEU A 15 -9.53 -7.76 9.43
CA LEU A 15 -8.60 -8.03 10.53
C LEU A 15 -9.05 -9.22 11.38
N ALA A 16 -10.34 -9.31 11.72
CA ALA A 16 -10.90 -10.43 12.46
C ALA A 16 -10.86 -11.75 11.68
N ASN A 17 -10.85 -11.70 10.35
CA ASN A 17 -10.70 -12.84 9.45
C ASN A 17 -9.23 -13.28 9.30
N GLY A 18 -8.29 -12.65 9.99
CA GLY A 18 -6.90 -13.07 10.06
C GLY A 18 -5.94 -12.31 9.16
N VAL A 19 -6.35 -11.19 8.55
CA VAL A 19 -5.39 -10.28 7.90
C VAL A 19 -4.39 -9.80 8.95
N ARG A 20 -3.11 -10.09 8.70
CA ARG A 20 -2.01 -9.64 9.56
C ARG A 20 -1.62 -8.21 9.20
N GLU A 21 -1.22 -7.47 10.22
CA GLU A 21 -0.62 -6.15 10.09
C GLU A 21 0.84 -6.21 10.51
N LEU A 22 1.64 -5.30 9.96
CA LEU A 22 3.04 -5.09 10.31
C LEU A 22 3.26 -3.59 10.50
N MET A 23 3.98 -3.18 11.55
CA MET A 23 4.23 -1.75 11.82
C MET A 23 5.37 -1.22 10.94
N PRO A 24 5.45 0.10 10.70
CA PRO A 24 6.54 0.68 9.91
C PRO A 24 7.95 0.32 10.40
N TRP A 25 8.21 0.35 11.70
CA TRP A 25 9.52 -0.04 12.25
C TRP A 25 9.81 -1.54 12.09
N ASP A 26 8.79 -2.40 12.17
CA ASP A 26 8.98 -3.83 11.91
C ASP A 26 9.35 -4.07 10.42
N LEU A 27 8.87 -3.21 9.50
CA LEU A 27 9.23 -3.27 8.08
C LEU A 27 10.65 -2.79 7.86
N GLU A 28 11.04 -1.69 8.50
CA GLU A 28 12.42 -1.20 8.49
C GLU A 28 13.37 -2.31 8.93
N GLU A 29 13.14 -2.90 10.10
CA GLU A 29 13.96 -4.01 10.62
C GLU A 29 13.99 -5.19 9.65
N LEU A 30 12.86 -5.55 9.02
CA LEU A 30 12.79 -6.62 8.03
C LEU A 30 13.66 -6.32 6.79
N LEU A 31 13.64 -5.08 6.30
CA LEU A 31 14.41 -4.64 5.13
C LEU A 31 15.93 -4.54 5.39
N GLU A 32 16.36 -4.53 6.65
CA GLU A 32 17.77 -4.62 7.04
C GLU A 32 18.30 -6.08 7.07
N THR A 33 17.43 -7.07 6.94
CA THR A 33 17.80 -8.49 6.88
C THR A 33 18.00 -8.98 5.43
N ASP A 34 18.40 -10.24 5.26
CA ASP A 34 18.43 -10.91 3.95
C ASP A 34 17.02 -11.28 3.42
N ALA A 35 15.94 -10.84 4.07
CA ALA A 35 14.58 -11.05 3.59
C ALA A 35 14.27 -10.16 2.38
N GLU A 36 13.58 -10.71 1.39
CA GLU A 36 13.19 -10.00 0.16
C GLU A 36 11.65 -10.00 -0.01
N PRO A 37 10.91 -9.35 0.91
CA PRO A 37 9.47 -9.24 0.78
C PRO A 37 9.11 -8.48 -0.50
N LEU A 38 7.99 -8.84 -1.13
CA LEU A 38 7.41 -8.02 -2.18
C LEU A 38 6.67 -6.85 -1.54
N LEU A 39 7.18 -5.63 -1.72
CA LEU A 39 6.49 -4.41 -1.34
C LEU A 39 5.48 -4.07 -2.43
N LEU A 40 4.18 -4.13 -2.12
CA LEU A 40 3.10 -3.93 -3.07
C LEU A 40 2.31 -2.67 -2.73
N ASP A 41 2.56 -1.58 -3.46
CA ASP A 41 1.83 -0.33 -3.29
C ASP A 41 0.57 -0.29 -4.14
N ILE A 42 -0.59 -0.29 -3.49
CA ILE A 42 -1.90 -0.33 -4.14
C ILE A 42 -2.53 1.06 -4.32
N ARG A 43 -1.78 2.13 -4.10
CA ARG A 43 -2.24 3.50 -4.35
C ARG A 43 -2.28 3.79 -5.85
N GLU A 44 -2.97 4.87 -6.19
CA GLU A 44 -3.02 5.34 -7.58
C GLU A 44 -1.63 5.75 -8.08
N PRO A 45 -1.34 5.67 -9.39
CA PRO A 45 -0.01 5.98 -9.92
C PRO A 45 0.49 7.38 -9.58
N GLY A 46 -0.42 8.37 -9.51
CA GLY A 46 -0.06 9.72 -9.08
C GLY A 46 0.30 9.84 -7.59
N GLU A 47 -0.29 8.99 -6.72
CA GLU A 47 0.12 8.90 -5.31
C GLU A 47 1.50 8.24 -5.19
N PHE A 48 1.76 7.19 -5.98
CA PHE A 48 3.02 6.45 -5.99
C PHE A 48 4.18 7.28 -6.56
N ASN A 49 3.97 7.94 -7.70
CA ASN A 49 4.98 8.78 -8.35
C ASN A 49 5.37 10.00 -7.52
N ALA A 50 4.47 10.51 -6.67
CA ALA A 50 4.81 11.60 -5.77
C ALA A 50 5.80 11.14 -4.69
N MET A 51 5.57 9.96 -4.13
CA MET A 51 6.50 9.28 -3.21
C MET A 51 6.04 7.85 -2.91
N HIS A 52 6.99 6.94 -2.71
CA HIS A 52 6.76 5.56 -2.29
C HIS A 52 7.99 4.98 -1.57
N ILE A 53 7.79 3.83 -0.92
CA ILE A 53 8.89 3.09 -0.26
C ILE A 53 9.81 2.51 -1.35
N PRO A 54 11.14 2.71 -1.30
CA PRO A 54 12.05 2.18 -2.30
C PRO A 54 11.86 0.68 -2.56
N GLY A 55 11.90 0.26 -3.83
CA GLY A 55 11.71 -1.14 -4.22
C GLY A 55 10.24 -1.61 -4.27
N SER A 56 9.28 -0.71 -4.06
CA SER A 56 7.86 -1.05 -4.19
C SER A 56 7.42 -1.26 -5.64
N LEU A 57 6.59 -2.27 -5.85
CA LEU A 57 5.82 -2.49 -7.08
C LEU A 57 4.47 -1.79 -6.97
N ASN A 58 4.11 -0.94 -7.95
CA ASN A 58 2.80 -0.28 -7.96
C ASN A 58 1.77 -1.09 -8.75
N VAL A 59 0.74 -1.58 -8.05
CA VAL A 59 -0.44 -2.21 -8.67
C VAL A 59 -1.69 -1.58 -8.05
N PRO A 60 -2.32 -0.58 -8.71
CA PRO A 60 -3.43 0.15 -8.14
C PRO A 60 -4.58 -0.75 -7.68
N ARG A 61 -5.23 -0.41 -6.58
CA ARG A 61 -6.32 -1.21 -5.98
C ARG A 61 -7.43 -1.57 -6.98
N GLY A 62 -7.73 -0.67 -7.93
CA GLY A 62 -8.80 -0.87 -8.92
C GLY A 62 -8.56 -2.00 -9.91
N VAL A 63 -7.30 -2.45 -10.08
CA VAL A 63 -6.91 -3.51 -11.03
C VAL A 63 -6.26 -4.71 -10.35
N LEU A 64 -6.18 -4.71 -9.02
CA LEU A 64 -5.38 -5.66 -8.25
C LEU A 64 -5.76 -7.12 -8.53
N GLU A 65 -7.05 -7.43 -8.59
CA GLU A 65 -7.55 -8.79 -8.80
C GLU A 65 -7.17 -9.32 -10.19
N ALA A 66 -7.31 -8.50 -11.24
CA ALA A 66 -6.93 -8.85 -12.60
C ALA A 66 -5.40 -8.99 -12.75
N ALA A 67 -4.64 -8.11 -12.10
CA ALA A 67 -3.17 -8.14 -12.12
C ALA A 67 -2.56 -9.42 -11.52
N CYS A 68 -3.32 -10.17 -10.72
CA CYS A 68 -2.88 -11.40 -10.08
C CYS A 68 -2.89 -12.64 -10.98
N ASP A 69 -3.51 -12.58 -12.17
CA ASP A 69 -3.64 -13.72 -13.11
C ASP A 69 -3.08 -13.38 -14.50
N TYR A 70 -2.77 -14.37 -15.33
CA TYR A 70 -2.11 -14.20 -16.64
C TYR A 70 -3.05 -13.81 -17.81
N ASP A 71 -4.36 -13.81 -17.59
CA ASP A 71 -5.36 -13.71 -18.65
C ASP A 71 -5.96 -12.29 -18.82
N PHE A 72 -5.26 -11.26 -18.32
CA PHE A 72 -5.75 -9.88 -18.29
C PHE A 72 -4.71 -8.90 -18.84
N ASP A 73 -5.16 -7.75 -19.34
CA ASP A 73 -4.25 -6.70 -19.82
C ASP A 73 -3.48 -6.07 -18.64
N GLU A 74 -4.06 -6.11 -17.44
CA GLU A 74 -3.49 -5.59 -16.20
C GLU A 74 -2.53 -6.56 -15.51
N THR A 75 -2.31 -7.75 -16.07
CA THR A 75 -1.41 -8.79 -15.52
C THR A 75 -0.07 -8.18 -15.12
N GLU A 76 0.34 -8.41 -13.86
CA GLU A 76 1.65 -8.07 -13.35
C GLU A 76 2.44 -9.37 -13.07
N PRO A 77 3.36 -9.79 -13.97
CA PRO A 77 4.04 -11.09 -13.88
C PRO A 77 4.74 -11.37 -12.57
N ASP A 78 5.30 -10.37 -11.90
CA ASP A 78 5.99 -10.56 -10.62
C ASP A 78 5.00 -10.80 -9.47
N LEU A 79 3.84 -10.15 -9.52
CA LEU A 79 2.74 -10.40 -8.59
C LEU A 79 2.15 -11.80 -8.82
N VAL A 80 1.89 -12.20 -10.07
CA VAL A 80 1.37 -13.55 -10.39
C VAL A 80 2.26 -14.66 -9.81
N LYS A 81 3.60 -14.50 -9.87
CA LYS A 81 4.59 -15.46 -9.36
C LYS A 81 4.78 -15.42 -7.85
N ALA A 82 4.29 -14.39 -7.16
CA ALA A 82 4.57 -14.13 -5.75
C ALA A 82 3.63 -14.85 -4.76
N ARG A 83 2.87 -15.88 -5.19
CA ARG A 83 1.87 -16.58 -4.35
C ARG A 83 2.43 -17.12 -3.04
N GLU A 84 3.68 -17.56 -3.04
CA GLU A 84 4.38 -18.12 -1.88
C GLU A 84 5.36 -17.12 -1.21
N ARG A 85 5.51 -15.91 -1.76
CA ARG A 85 6.38 -14.87 -1.18
C ARG A 85 5.67 -14.17 -0.03
N GLU A 86 6.47 -13.60 0.87
CA GLU A 86 5.98 -12.58 1.79
C GLU A 86 5.66 -11.30 1.02
N ILE A 87 4.45 -10.78 1.21
CA ILE A 87 3.94 -9.58 0.56
C ILE A 87 3.51 -8.57 1.62
N ILE A 88 4.08 -7.36 1.53
CA ILE A 88 3.69 -6.23 2.36
C ILE A 88 2.89 -5.26 1.51
N VAL A 89 1.58 -5.21 1.75
CA VAL A 89 0.64 -4.36 1.01
C VAL A 89 0.63 -2.97 1.63
N ILE A 90 0.87 -1.96 0.80
CA ILE A 90 1.04 -0.57 1.19
C ILE A 90 -0.09 0.25 0.59
N CYS A 91 -0.66 1.13 1.40
CA CYS A 91 -1.54 2.18 0.91
C CYS A 91 -1.24 3.50 1.63
N ARG A 92 -2.07 4.53 1.47
CA ARG A 92 -1.84 5.82 2.13
C ARG A 92 -1.83 5.74 3.66
N SER A 93 -2.75 4.98 4.26
CA SER A 93 -3.01 5.06 5.71
C SER A 93 -3.36 3.72 6.38
N GLY A 94 -3.03 2.58 5.75
CA GLY A 94 -3.26 1.23 6.27
C GLY A 94 -4.64 0.60 5.99
N ASN A 95 -5.72 1.36 5.87
CA ASN A 95 -7.06 0.76 5.76
C ASN A 95 -7.34 0.09 4.39
N ARG A 96 -6.89 0.68 3.29
CA ARG A 96 -7.08 0.09 1.94
C ARG A 96 -6.28 -1.20 1.78
N SER A 97 -5.07 -1.21 2.34
CA SER A 97 -4.15 -2.35 2.28
C SER A 97 -4.66 -3.53 3.09
N VAL A 98 -5.38 -3.32 4.20
CA VAL A 98 -6.06 -4.42 4.93
C VAL A 98 -7.07 -5.14 4.04
N LEU A 99 -7.93 -4.40 3.32
CA LEU A 99 -8.93 -5.02 2.43
C LEU A 99 -8.28 -5.70 1.22
N ALA A 100 -7.21 -5.12 0.69
CA ALA A 100 -6.45 -5.74 -0.39
C ALA A 100 -5.72 -7.00 0.06
N ALA A 101 -5.16 -7.02 1.27
CA ALA A 101 -4.53 -8.20 1.85
C ALA A 101 -5.55 -9.33 2.05
N GLU A 102 -6.79 -9.02 2.47
CA GLU A 102 -7.87 -10.01 2.51
C GLU A 102 -8.16 -10.58 1.11
N THR A 103 -8.29 -9.72 0.10
CA THR A 103 -8.49 -10.16 -1.29
C THR A 103 -7.35 -11.05 -1.79
N LEU A 104 -6.09 -10.67 -1.59
CA LEU A 104 -4.94 -11.47 -2.00
C LEU A 104 -4.93 -12.83 -1.26
N THR A 105 -5.27 -12.85 0.03
CA THR A 105 -5.39 -14.11 0.78
C THR A 105 -6.46 -15.02 0.15
N LEU A 106 -7.63 -14.47 -0.23
CA LEU A 106 -8.69 -15.21 -0.92
C LEU A 106 -8.26 -15.72 -2.31
N LEU A 107 -7.42 -14.95 -3.01
CA LEU A 107 -6.83 -15.34 -4.29
C LEU A 107 -5.70 -16.38 -4.13
N GLY A 108 -5.32 -16.76 -2.91
CA GLY A 108 -4.40 -17.86 -2.63
C GLY A 108 -2.96 -17.47 -2.30
N TYR A 109 -2.66 -16.17 -2.12
CA TYR A 109 -1.37 -15.73 -1.59
C TYR A 109 -1.21 -16.15 -0.13
N LYS A 110 -0.06 -16.73 0.23
CA LYS A 110 0.14 -17.42 1.52
C LYS A 110 0.56 -16.51 2.66
N ASP A 111 1.43 -15.54 2.39
CA ASP A 111 1.97 -14.64 3.39
C ASP A 111 1.75 -13.18 2.96
N VAL A 112 0.56 -12.66 3.28
CA VAL A 112 0.21 -11.26 3.01
C VAL A 112 0.02 -10.52 4.33
N LYS A 113 0.64 -9.35 4.42
CA LYS A 113 0.51 -8.42 5.56
C LYS A 113 0.16 -7.03 5.04
N SER A 114 -0.67 -6.30 5.77
CA SER A 114 -0.89 -4.88 5.52
C SER A 114 0.12 -4.05 6.30
N LEU A 115 0.78 -3.08 5.66
CA LEU A 115 1.56 -2.07 6.37
C LEU A 115 0.60 -1.17 7.17
N LYS A 116 0.66 -1.28 8.49
CA LYS A 116 -0.11 -0.43 9.40
C LYS A 116 0.28 1.03 9.18
N THR A 117 -0.69 1.93 9.30
CA THR A 117 -0.57 3.38 9.04
C THR A 117 -0.08 3.77 7.64
N GLY A 118 0.21 2.80 6.76
CA GLY A 118 0.57 3.00 5.36
C GLY A 118 1.84 3.82 5.16
N VAL A 119 2.03 4.34 3.94
CA VAL A 119 3.17 5.20 3.59
C VAL A 119 3.19 6.50 4.43
N ARG A 120 2.04 6.97 4.93
CA ARG A 120 1.99 8.09 5.86
C ARG A 120 2.72 7.75 7.16
N GLY A 121 2.44 6.58 7.73
CA GLY A 121 3.12 6.12 8.93
C GLY A 121 4.61 5.97 8.70
N TRP A 122 5.00 5.37 7.57
CA TRP A 122 6.41 5.27 7.16
C TRP A 122 7.11 6.63 7.16
N ASN A 123 6.48 7.65 6.55
CA ASN A 123 6.98 9.03 6.58
C ASN A 123 7.01 9.65 7.99
N ASP A 124 5.96 9.43 8.81
CA ASP A 124 5.89 9.92 10.19
C ASP A 124 7.04 9.36 11.06
N TYR A 125 7.65 8.24 10.67
CA TYR A 125 8.85 7.65 11.29
C TYR A 125 10.17 8.04 10.58
N GLU A 126 10.12 9.06 9.72
CA GLU A 126 11.28 9.61 9.00
C GLU A 126 12.01 8.58 8.13
N GLN A 127 11.30 7.54 7.70
CA GLN A 127 11.88 6.47 6.89
C GLN A 127 12.02 6.87 5.41
N PRO A 128 13.01 6.31 4.68
CA PRO A 128 13.31 6.74 3.32
C PRO A 128 12.14 6.58 2.35
N LEU A 129 11.89 7.62 1.55
CA LEU A 129 10.94 7.62 0.45
C LEU A 129 11.62 8.08 -0.84
N VAL A 130 11.12 7.61 -1.97
CA VAL A 130 11.56 8.04 -3.31
C VAL A 130 10.38 8.42 -4.19
N ASP A 131 10.60 9.33 -5.13
CA ASP A 131 9.61 9.69 -6.15
C ASP A 131 9.62 8.70 -7.33
N GLY A 132 8.80 8.98 -8.36
CA GLY A 132 8.72 8.15 -9.58
C GLY A 132 10.01 8.08 -10.41
N GLU A 133 11.00 8.94 -10.15
CA GLU A 133 12.33 8.90 -10.77
C GLU A 133 13.37 8.20 -9.85
N GLY A 134 12.96 7.74 -8.67
CA GLY A 134 13.84 7.12 -7.69
C GLY A 134 14.65 8.13 -6.87
N GLN A 135 14.31 9.42 -6.91
CA GLN A 135 14.99 10.47 -6.16
C GLN A 135 14.45 10.51 -4.73
N SER A 136 15.34 10.68 -3.75
CA SER A 136 14.93 10.77 -2.35
C SER A 136 14.00 11.95 -2.11
N VAL A 137 12.89 11.68 -1.44
CA VAL A 137 11.90 12.69 -1.00
C VAL A 137 12.24 13.10 0.43
N SER A 138 12.30 14.41 0.69
CA SER A 138 12.56 14.89 2.04
C SER A 138 11.35 14.68 2.95
N THR A 139 11.57 14.54 4.26
CA THR A 139 10.49 14.43 5.24
C THR A 139 9.55 15.64 5.19
N GLU A 140 10.08 16.84 4.91
CA GLU A 140 9.28 18.07 4.78
C GLU A 140 8.32 17.99 3.58
N ASP A 141 8.81 17.53 2.42
CA ASP A 141 7.98 17.34 1.22
C ASP A 141 6.92 16.26 1.44
N GLY A 142 7.28 15.17 2.12
CA GLY A 142 6.37 14.09 2.50
C GLY A 142 5.27 14.56 3.46
N ASP A 143 5.64 15.30 4.49
CA ASP A 143 4.71 15.92 5.44
C ASP A 143 3.76 16.88 4.73
N GLU A 144 4.29 17.75 3.86
CA GLU A 144 3.50 18.68 3.07
C GLU A 144 2.47 17.92 2.24
N TYR A 145 2.88 16.86 1.55
CA TYR A 145 1.99 16.02 0.75
C TYR A 145 0.86 15.38 1.58
N PHE A 146 1.17 14.85 2.76
CA PHE A 146 0.16 14.22 3.62
C PHE A 146 -0.73 15.21 4.36
N THR A 147 -0.34 16.49 4.44
CA THR A 147 -1.18 17.51 5.05
C THR A 147 -2.45 17.78 4.25
N THR A 148 -3.59 17.79 4.94
CA THR A 148 -4.87 18.18 4.34
C THR A 148 -4.98 19.70 4.31
N ARG A 149 -4.22 20.36 3.43
CA ARG A 149 -4.34 21.80 3.18
C ARG A 149 -4.82 22.06 1.75
N LEU A 150 -5.67 23.07 1.58
CA LEU A 150 -6.02 23.56 0.24
C LEU A 150 -4.76 24.12 -0.40
N ARG A 151 -4.34 23.50 -1.51
CA ARG A 151 -3.18 23.95 -2.27
C ARG A 151 -3.51 25.26 -2.99
N PRO A 152 -2.51 26.11 -3.30
CA PRO A 152 -2.75 27.38 -3.99
C PRO A 152 -3.64 27.24 -5.24
N GLU A 153 -3.39 26.23 -6.06
CA GLU A 153 -4.13 25.90 -7.28
C GLU A 153 -5.59 25.44 -7.02
N GLN A 154 -5.90 24.97 -5.81
CA GLN A 154 -7.26 24.58 -5.41
C GLN A 154 -8.06 25.75 -4.83
N LYS A 155 -7.42 26.89 -4.54
CA LYS A 155 -8.08 28.08 -4.00
C LYS A 155 -8.74 28.94 -5.07
N THR A 156 -8.55 28.62 -6.34
CA THR A 156 -9.14 29.37 -7.45
C THR A 156 -9.84 28.37 -8.38
N PRO A 157 -11.15 28.53 -8.64
CA PRO A 157 -11.82 27.74 -9.66
C PRO A 157 -11.15 27.95 -11.02
N ALA A 158 -11.01 26.87 -11.79
CA ALA A 158 -10.60 26.94 -13.19
C ALA A 158 -11.63 27.70 -14.04
#